data_AF-A0A956YU88-F1
#
_entry.id   AF-A0A956YU88-F1
#
_cell.length_a   1.000
_cell.length_b   1.000
_cell.length_c   1.000
_cell.angle_alpha   90.00
_cell.angle_beta   90.00
_cell.angle_gamma   90.00
#
_symmetry.space_group_name_H-M   'P 1'
#
loop_
_entity.id
_entity.type
_entity.pdbx_description
1 polymer ?
#
loop_
_entity_poly.entity_id
_entity_poly.type
_entity_poly.pdbx_seq_one_letter_code
_entity_poly.pdbx_strand_id
1 'polypeptide(L)' 'GAAYGLIRLIYNAVWWLPILLVLTGTIDYGAGFIGFFAVTVVRLIANLYRNNVLSLEQAETFPFRS' A
#
# COMPACT_ATOMS: atom_id res chain seq x y z
N GLY A 1 4.81 18.21 5.89
CA GLY A 1 6.24 17.96 5.64
C GLY A 1 6.64 16.53 6.02
N ALA A 2 6.95 16.28 7.31
CA ALA A 2 7.53 15.01 7.75
C ALA A 2 6.52 13.85 7.95
N ALA A 3 5.33 14.13 8.51
CA ALA A 3 4.32 13.09 8.78
C ALA A 3 3.82 12.39 7.50
N TYR A 4 3.61 13.14 6.42
CA TYR A 4 3.23 12.59 5.12
C TYR A 4 4.31 11.67 4.52
N GLY A 5 5.58 12.04 4.68
CA GLY A 5 6.71 11.21 4.24
C GLY A 5 6.78 9.89 5.00
N LEU A 6 6.55 9.92 6.32
CA LEU A 6 6.52 8.72 7.16
C LEU A 6 5.35 7.79 6.78
N ILE A 7 4.15 8.34 6.58
CA ILE A 7 2.98 7.57 6.15
C ILE A 7 3.26 6.85 4.82
N ARG A 8 3.86 7.55 3.85
CA ARG A 8 4.20 6.97 2.55
C ARG A 8 5.25 5.86 2.67
N LEU A 9 6.25 6.04 3.53
CA LEU A 9 7.27 5.04 3.79
C LEU A 9 6.67 3.78 4.43
N ILE A 10 5.86 3.95 5.48
CA ILE A 10 5.16 2.84 6.15
C ILE A 10 4.25 2.13 5.15
N TYR A 11 3.47 2.87 4.37
CA TYR A 11 2.58 2.31 3.35
C TYR A 11 3.32 1.48 2.30
N ASN A 12 4.51 1.92 1.87
CA ASN A 12 5.35 1.15 0.95
C ASN A 12 5.99 -0.07 1.63
N ALA A 13 6.40 0.03 2.89
CA ALA A 13 6.97 -1.08 3.64
C ALA A 13 5.93 -2.18 3.94
N VAL A 14 4.71 -1.80 4.33
CA VAL A 14 3.61 -2.72 4.66
C VAL A 14 3.25 -3.63 3.49
N TRP A 15 3.43 -3.16 2.25
CA TRP A 15 3.16 -3.98 1.06
C TRP A 15 4.06 -5.22 0.95
N TRP A 16 5.28 -5.15 1.50
CA TRP A 16 6.19 -6.29 1.52
C TRP A 16 5.88 -7.30 2.63
N LEU A 17 5.10 -6.92 3.66
CA LEU A 17 4.88 -7.76 4.84
C LEU A 17 4.33 -9.15 4.50
N PRO A 18 3.29 -9.32 3.65
CA PRO A 18 2.77 -10.65 3.35
C PRO A 18 3.82 -11.53 2.66
N ILE A 19 4.65 -10.96 1.78
CA ILE A 19 5.72 -11.67 1.10
C ILE A 19 6.79 -12.09 2.11
N LEU A 20 7.25 -11.15 2.95
CA LEU A 20 8.29 -11.42 3.94
C LEU A 20 7.84 -12.49 4.93
N LEU A 21 6.60 -12.43 5.42
CA LEU A 21 6.05 -13.40 6.37
C LEU A 21 5.96 -14.81 5.77
N VAL A 22 5.69 -14.94 4.47
CA VAL A 22 5.75 -16.25 3.77
C VAL A 22 7.20 -16.72 3.65
N LEU A 23 8.11 -15.84 3.25
CA LEU A 23 9.52 -16.17 3.06
C LEU A 23 10.22 -16.57 4.37
N THR A 24 9.81 -15.99 5.51
CA THR A 24 10.30 -16.36 6.84
C THR A 24 9.60 -17.58 7.42
N GLY A 25 8.63 -18.18 6.71
CA GLY A 25 7.84 -19.31 7.19
C GLY A 25 6.92 -18.98 8.37
N THR A 26 6.62 -17.70 8.60
CA THR A 26 5.75 -17.25 9.69
C THR A 26 4.27 -17.48 9.38
N ILE A 27 3.90 -17.45 8.09
CA ILE A 27 2.54 -17.78 7.62
C ILE A 27 2.63 -18.74 6.42
N ASP A 28 1.57 -19.49 6.17
CA ASP A 28 1.47 -20.34 4.99
C ASP A 28 1.26 -19.51 3.71
N TYR A 29 1.53 -20.14 2.56
CA TYR A 29 1.41 -19.51 1.25
C TYR A 29 0.01 -18.96 0.96
N GLY A 30 -1.05 -19.66 1.39
CA GLY A 30 -2.43 -19.24 1.16
C GLY A 30 -2.76 -17.95 1.93
N ALA A 31 -2.41 -17.92 3.21
CA ALA A 31 -2.54 -16.73 4.04
C ALA A 31 -1.73 -15.55 3.49
N GLY A 32 -0.50 -15.79 3.04
CA GLY A 32 0.33 -14.78 2.42
C GLY A 32 -0.21 -14.24 1.10
N PHE A 33 -0.74 -15.10 0.25
CA PHE A 33 -1.39 -14.69 -1.00
C PHE A 33 -2.62 -13.81 -0.74
N ILE A 34 -3.49 -14.21 0.20
CA ILE A 34 -4.67 -13.42 0.58
C ILE A 34 -4.24 -12.05 1.13
N GLY A 35 -3.25 -12.03 2.02
CA GLY A 35 -2.72 -10.79 2.58
C GLY A 35 -2.13 -9.87 1.50
N PHE A 36 -1.32 -10.42 0.60
CA PHE A 36 -0.75 -9.69 -0.52
C PHE A 36 -1.82 -9.13 -1.46
N PHE A 37 -2.82 -9.95 -1.79
CA PHE A 37 -3.94 -9.55 -2.63
C PHE A 37 -4.74 -8.42 -2.00
N ALA A 38 -5.11 -8.56 -0.72
CA ALA A 38 -5.86 -7.53 0.01
C ALA A 38 -5.12 -6.18 0.04
N VAL A 39 -3.82 -6.18 0.37
CA VAL A 39 -3.01 -4.95 0.37
C VAL A 39 -2.92 -4.37 -1.05
N THR A 40 -2.77 -5.21 -2.07
CA THR A 40 -2.73 -4.77 -3.47
C THR A 40 -4.04 -4.13 -3.92
N VAL A 41 -5.19 -4.68 -3.53
CA VAL A 41 -6.52 -4.11 -3.82
C VAL A 41 -6.68 -2.74 -3.18
N VAL A 42 -6.27 -2.57 -1.91
CA VAL A 42 -6.28 -1.26 -1.25
C VAL A 42 -5.43 -0.24 -2.01
N ARG A 43 -4.24 -0.64 -2.48
CA ARG A 43 -3.37 0.22 -3.30
C ARG A 43 -4.00 0.59 -4.64
N LEU A 44 -4.68 -0.36 -5.28
CA LEU A 44 -5.41 -0.10 -6.52
C LEU A 44 -6.50 0.95 -6.30
N ILE A 45 -7.32 0.80 -5.26
CA ILE A 45 -8.39 1.74 -4.93
C ILE A 45 -7.81 3.13 -4.64
N ALA A 46 -6.73 3.22 -3.84
CA ALA A 46 -6.08 4.49 -3.54
C ALA A 46 -5.57 5.20 -4.80
N ASN A 47 -4.97 4.45 -5.75
CA ASN A 47 -4.53 4.99 -7.03
C ASN A 47 -5.69 5.41 -7.93
N LEU A 48 -6.78 4.62 -7.98
CA LEU A 48 -7.98 4.98 -8.75
C LEU A 48 -8.66 6.23 -8.19
N TYR A 49 -8.75 6.35 -6.87
CA TYR A 49 -9.29 7.54 -6.21
C TYR A 49 -8.44 8.77 -6.52
N ARG A 50 -7.11 8.65 -6.38
CA ARG A 50 -6.19 9.74 -6.73
C ARG A 50 -6.33 10.20 -8.18
N ASN A 51 -6.42 9.25 -9.12
CA ASN A 51 -6.36 9.57 -10.55
C ASN A 51 -7.71 10.05 -11.11
N ASN A 52 -8.84 9.64 -10.53
CA ASN A 52 -10.17 9.93 -11.09
C ASN A 52 -11.01 10.89 -10.24
N VAL A 53 -10.70 11.04 -8.95
CA VAL A 53 -11.53 11.84 -8.02
C VAL A 53 -10.82 13.10 -7.56
N LEU A 54 -9.51 13.02 -7.28
CA LEU A 54 -8.77 14.17 -6.76
C LEU A 54 -8.38 15.15 -7.88
N SER A 55 -8.42 16.45 -7.58
CA SER A 55 -7.82 17.45 -8.44
C SER A 55 -6.29 17.33 -8.44
N LEU A 56 -5.62 17.94 -9.43
CA LEU A 56 -4.15 17.88 -9.57
C LEU A 56 -3.41 18.29 -8.28
N GLU A 57 -3.79 19.40 -7.65
CA GLU A 57 -3.21 19.87 -6.38
C GLU A 57 -3.44 18.88 -5.22
N GLN A 58 -4.61 18.27 -5.15
CA GLN A 58 -4.93 17.28 -4.12
C GLN A 58 -4.20 15.96 -4.35
N ALA A 59 -3.96 15.59 -5.62
CA ALA A 59 -3.22 14.39 -5.99
C ALA A 59 -1.71 14.50 -5.70
N GLU A 60 -1.15 15.72 -5.62
CA GLU A 60 0.24 15.94 -5.21
C GLU A 60 0.44 15.74 -3.70
N THR A 61 -0.57 16.08 -2.90
CA THR A 61 -0.54 15.94 -1.43
C THR A 61 -1.08 14.61 -0.94
N PHE A 62 -1.61 13.77 -1.82
CA PHE A 62 -2.18 12.46 -1.49
C PHE A 62 -1.10 11.48 -0.99
N PRO A 63 -1.18 11.01 0.28
CA PRO A 63 -0.10 10.23 0.90
C PRO A 63 0.02 8.80 0.38
N PHE A 64 -1.06 8.24 -0.18
CA PHE A 64 -1.13 6.83 -0.60
C PHE A 64 -0.82 6.62 -2.08
N ARG A 65 0.01 7.48 -2.68
CA ARG A 65 0.53 7.26 -4.04
C ARG A 65 1.64 6.20 -4.01
N SER A 66 1.58 5.21 -4.91
CA SER A 66 2.74 4.37 -5.21
C SER A 66 3.73 5.19 -6.01
#